data_AF-A0A3R6J8V0-F1
#
_entry.id   AF-A0A3R6J8V0-F1
#
_cell.length_a   1.000
_cell.length_b   1.000
_cell.length_c   1.000
_cell.angle_alpha   90.00
_cell.angle_beta   90.00
_cell.angle_gamma   90.00
#
_symmetry.space_group_name_H-M   'P 1'
#
loop_
_entity.id
_entity.type
_entity.pdbx_description
1 polymer ?
#
loop_
_entity_poly.entity_id
_entity_poly.type
_entity_poly.pdbx_seq_one_letter_code
_entity_poly.pdbx_strand_id
1 'polypeptide(L)'
;MRGPAAPKDPVEKRPCLYVVLDKTISGSKDPEGVIRDYVYLEGRLKDQVKFTSGDIDEELLDMLPRMETFRKLVHSVGVSIKAEDPADKEKEVEFQFQCYGKTDKYTTGTVMEATIPCTGEEMVLPVDAYPVNEDDDCFGSFNFIFPEENKNMDLTVKFYVNDGYEVPEIQVDPPVNFDSPEYQDMIENSLVSTGNNYRLKKVIEKCKRGEDVTIAYIGGSITQGAGGKPINTMCYAYRSYDAFCKLFSPCDGKNMHYVKAGVGGTPSELGMVRYDLDVTKNGEITPDLVVVEFAVNDEGDETQGVSFESLVMKILQAENAPAVLLNFAVFMNDWNLQNRLQPIGERYELPMVSVKDAVVPQFEKNRVITKRQFFYDIYHPTNDGHRIMADCIANLFEKVDKEEMAEQDISLDKEPVYGTQFKDLLRFDRTNAEDFAVIVQNGYDAKDTDIQYVERDMDLNGSPEFADNWMNDGSVTGAEFRMTITCKNLVAVIKDSGSSEFGTADILVDGNVVKQINPLDNGWAHCNPQILIDEKESKKHEIVFRMKEGDEAKKFTILGFGVTR
;
A
#
# COMPACT_ATOMS: atom_id res chain seq x y z
N MET A 1 -32.12 -33.27 44.17
CA MET A 1 -31.54 -32.42 43.12
C MET A 1 -30.32 -31.73 43.69
N ARG A 2 -29.13 -32.01 43.17
CA ARG A 2 -27.93 -31.20 43.44
C ARG A 2 -28.00 -30.02 42.48
N GLY A 3 -28.01 -28.80 43.00
CA GLY A 3 -27.88 -27.59 42.18
C GLY A 3 -26.52 -27.55 41.49
N PRO A 4 -26.37 -26.72 40.45
CA PRO A 4 -25.08 -26.56 39.76
C PRO A 4 -24.03 -26.11 40.76
N ALA A 5 -22.94 -26.88 40.87
CA ALA A 5 -21.76 -26.49 41.61
C ALA A 5 -20.90 -25.62 40.69
N ALA A 6 -20.60 -24.40 41.12
CA ALA A 6 -19.63 -23.55 40.43
C ALA A 6 -18.29 -24.28 40.33
N PRO A 7 -17.56 -24.19 39.20
CA PRO A 7 -16.20 -24.71 39.10
C PRO A 7 -15.37 -24.13 40.26
N LYS A 8 -14.73 -25.03 41.01
CA LYS A 8 -13.73 -24.66 42.01
C LYS A 8 -12.41 -24.52 41.26
N ASP A 9 -11.78 -23.38 41.49
CA ASP A 9 -10.50 -22.89 40.96
C ASP A 9 -10.60 -22.08 39.66
N PRO A 10 -10.10 -20.82 39.64
CA PRO A 10 -9.90 -20.11 38.38
C PRO A 10 -8.90 -20.90 37.55
N VAL A 11 -9.27 -21.21 36.31
CA VAL A 11 -8.33 -21.79 35.33
C VAL A 11 -7.11 -20.89 35.29
N GLU A 12 -5.94 -21.46 35.56
CA GLU A 12 -4.68 -20.73 35.55
C GLU A 12 -4.53 -20.01 34.20
N LYS A 13 -4.31 -18.69 34.24
CA LYS A 13 -4.23 -17.87 33.04
C LYS A 13 -2.99 -18.31 32.26
N ARG A 14 -3.19 -19.04 31.15
CA ARG A 14 -2.11 -19.45 30.25
C ARG A 14 -1.39 -18.20 29.73
N PRO A 15 -0.04 -18.18 29.68
CA PRO A 15 0.70 -17.13 28.98
C PRO A 15 0.26 -17.05 27.51
N CYS A 16 0.33 -15.86 26.92
CA CYS A 16 -0.11 -15.66 25.54
C CYS A 16 0.78 -14.70 24.76
N LEU A 17 0.95 -15.00 23.48
CA LEU A 17 1.49 -14.07 22.49
C LEU A 17 0.34 -13.27 21.89
N TYR A 18 0.46 -11.95 21.86
CA TYR A 18 -0.44 -11.08 21.11
C TYR A 18 -0.01 -11.01 19.66
N VAL A 19 -0.94 -11.32 18.76
CA VAL A 19 -0.74 -11.20 17.31
C VAL A 19 -1.31 -9.89 16.82
N VAL A 20 -2.50 -9.57 17.33
CA VAL A 20 -3.22 -8.32 17.11
C VAL A 20 -3.72 -7.83 18.45
N LEU A 21 -3.56 -6.53 18.74
CA LEU A 21 -4.06 -5.90 19.96
C LEU A 21 -4.74 -4.59 19.58
N ASP A 22 -6.03 -4.49 19.90
CA ASP A 22 -6.89 -3.32 19.75
C ASP A 22 -6.75 -2.63 18.37
N LYS A 23 -6.73 -3.43 17.29
CA LYS A 23 -6.67 -2.90 15.92
C LYS A 23 -8.07 -2.78 15.33
N THR A 24 -8.37 -1.64 14.71
CA THR A 24 -9.63 -1.44 13.99
C THR A 24 -9.68 -2.31 12.73
N ILE A 25 -10.66 -3.21 12.65
CA ILE A 25 -11.09 -3.88 11.41
C ILE A 25 -12.40 -3.25 10.93
N SER A 26 -12.66 -3.24 9.63
CA SER A 26 -13.86 -2.64 9.04
C SER A 26 -14.32 -3.38 7.80
N GLY A 27 -15.61 -3.75 7.78
CA GLY A 27 -16.21 -4.47 6.67
C GLY A 27 -16.24 -3.66 5.38
N SER A 28 -15.60 -4.18 4.33
CA SER A 28 -15.59 -3.59 2.99
C SER A 28 -16.11 -4.62 1.98
N LYS A 29 -16.82 -4.16 0.96
CA LYS A 29 -17.42 -5.06 -0.03
C LYS A 29 -16.35 -5.59 -0.99
N ASP A 30 -16.25 -6.91 -1.10
CA ASP A 30 -15.43 -7.58 -2.12
C ASP A 30 -16.13 -7.61 -3.50
N PRO A 31 -15.44 -8.00 -4.59
CA PRO A 31 -16.03 -8.10 -5.92
C PRO A 31 -17.25 -9.03 -6.01
N GLU A 32 -17.33 -10.05 -5.17
CA GLU A 32 -18.45 -10.99 -5.07
C GLU A 32 -19.62 -10.42 -4.26
N GLY A 33 -19.42 -9.28 -3.60
CA GLY A 33 -20.40 -8.56 -2.82
C GLY A 33 -20.48 -8.98 -1.35
N VAL A 34 -19.54 -9.79 -0.87
CA VAL A 34 -19.40 -10.15 0.54
C VAL A 34 -18.63 -9.06 1.27
N ILE A 35 -19.07 -8.74 2.48
CA ILE A 35 -18.49 -7.67 3.27
C ILE A 35 -17.40 -8.27 4.15
N ARG A 36 -16.13 -7.99 3.84
CA ARG A 36 -14.98 -8.63 4.46
C ARG A 36 -13.89 -7.64 4.88
N ASP A 37 -13.02 -8.09 5.76
CA ASP A 37 -11.72 -7.48 6.03
C ASP A 37 -10.69 -8.59 6.28
N TYR A 38 -9.42 -8.24 6.16
CA TYR A 38 -8.31 -9.19 6.20
C TYR A 38 -7.13 -8.63 7.00
N VAL A 39 -6.52 -9.49 7.82
CA VAL A 39 -5.17 -9.26 8.35
C VAL A 39 -4.25 -10.33 7.75
N TYR A 40 -3.40 -9.92 6.82
CA TYR A 40 -2.45 -10.82 6.15
C TYR A 40 -1.30 -11.24 7.06
N LEU A 41 -0.96 -12.53 7.00
CA LEU A 41 0.03 -13.18 7.88
C LEU A 41 1.16 -13.86 7.11
N GLU A 42 0.98 -14.22 5.84
CA GLU A 42 2.01 -14.86 5.01
C GLU A 42 3.26 -13.97 4.94
N GLY A 43 4.40 -14.51 5.37
CA GLY A 43 5.67 -13.76 5.45
C GLY A 43 5.72 -12.66 6.52
N ARG A 44 4.64 -12.46 7.31
CA ARG A 44 4.50 -11.35 8.26
C ARG A 44 4.27 -11.80 9.71
N LEU A 45 3.73 -13.00 9.93
CA LEU A 45 3.26 -13.46 11.24
C LEU A 45 4.34 -13.34 12.33
N LYS A 46 5.58 -13.73 12.00
CA LYS A 46 6.72 -13.69 12.92
C LYS A 46 6.96 -12.27 13.44
N ASP A 47 7.17 -11.33 12.52
CA ASP A 47 7.46 -9.94 12.83
C ASP A 47 6.26 -9.25 13.50
N GLN A 48 5.05 -9.60 13.08
CA GLN A 48 3.80 -9.11 13.66
C GLN A 48 3.66 -9.52 15.14
N VAL A 49 4.00 -10.77 15.50
CA VAL A 49 3.96 -11.25 16.89
C VAL A 49 5.10 -10.66 17.71
N LYS A 50 6.34 -10.69 17.20
CA LYS A 50 7.51 -10.08 17.84
C LYS A 50 7.19 -8.64 18.22
N PHE A 51 6.59 -7.91 17.31
CA PHE A 51 6.26 -6.52 17.53
C PHE A 51 5.15 -6.30 18.56
N THR A 52 4.05 -7.05 18.42
CA THR A 52 2.87 -6.82 19.25
C THR A 52 3.09 -7.32 20.68
N SER A 53 3.90 -8.38 20.83
CA SER A 53 4.19 -9.04 22.12
C SER A 53 5.50 -8.59 22.79
N GLY A 54 6.34 -7.79 22.12
CA GLY A 54 7.62 -7.31 22.67
C GLY A 54 8.77 -8.30 22.49
N ASP A 55 9.72 -8.33 23.42
CA ASP A 55 10.92 -9.16 23.30
C ASP A 55 10.60 -10.65 23.51
N ILE A 56 10.29 -11.33 22.40
CA ILE A 56 10.06 -12.78 22.33
C ILE A 56 11.33 -13.49 21.87
N ASP A 57 11.62 -14.65 22.44
CA ASP A 57 12.69 -15.53 21.98
C ASP A 57 12.49 -15.90 20.50
N GLU A 58 13.55 -15.75 19.70
CA GLU A 58 13.55 -16.07 18.27
C GLU A 58 13.19 -17.54 18.00
N GLU A 59 13.56 -18.46 18.90
CA GLU A 59 13.19 -19.88 18.76
C GLU A 59 11.66 -20.08 18.83
N LEU A 60 10.95 -19.32 19.68
CA LEU A 60 9.49 -19.38 19.76
C LEU A 60 8.85 -18.73 18.54
N LEU A 61 9.40 -17.61 18.09
CA LEU A 61 8.93 -16.91 16.90
C LEU A 61 9.03 -17.78 15.64
N ASP A 62 10.11 -18.57 15.50
CA ASP A 62 10.32 -19.49 14.39
C ASP A 62 9.35 -20.69 14.38
N MET A 63 8.69 -20.97 15.51
CA MET A 63 7.65 -22.01 15.57
C MET A 63 6.31 -21.57 15.00
N LEU A 64 6.05 -20.26 14.89
CA LEU A 64 4.74 -19.71 14.51
C LEU A 64 4.35 -19.92 13.03
N PRO A 65 5.24 -19.79 12.02
CA PRO A 65 4.80 -19.72 10.62
C PRO A 65 4.22 -21.01 10.02
N ARG A 66 4.50 -22.18 10.62
CA ARG A 66 4.14 -23.49 10.09
C ARG A 66 3.22 -24.23 11.06
N MET A 67 2.13 -24.82 10.56
CA MET A 67 1.15 -25.51 11.40
C MET A 67 1.78 -26.60 12.30
N GLU A 68 2.77 -27.35 11.81
CA GLU A 68 3.40 -28.43 12.58
C GLU A 68 4.07 -27.92 13.86
N THR A 69 4.85 -26.85 13.77
CA THR A 69 5.55 -26.24 14.91
C THR A 69 4.61 -25.36 15.73
N PHE A 70 3.65 -24.71 15.07
CA PHE A 70 2.62 -23.91 15.72
C PHE A 70 1.80 -24.76 16.70
N ARG A 71 1.42 -25.98 16.32
CA ARG A 71 0.72 -26.94 17.21
C ARG A 71 1.53 -27.35 18.43
N LYS A 72 2.87 -27.31 18.36
CA LYS A 72 3.76 -27.60 19.50
C LYS A 72 3.77 -26.42 20.47
N LEU A 73 3.83 -25.18 19.94
CA LEU A 73 3.89 -23.97 20.75
C LEU A 73 2.53 -23.52 21.30
N VAL A 74 1.49 -23.53 20.46
CA VAL A 74 0.19 -22.88 20.73
C VAL A 74 -0.85 -23.93 21.11
N HIS A 75 -1.44 -23.72 22.29
CA HIS A 75 -2.56 -24.48 22.83
C HIS A 75 -3.89 -24.07 22.18
N SER A 76 -4.16 -22.77 22.12
CA SER A 76 -5.43 -22.22 21.64
C SER A 76 -5.31 -20.79 21.12
N VAL A 77 -6.20 -20.41 20.21
CA VAL A 77 -6.30 -19.06 19.66
C VAL A 77 -7.45 -18.33 20.36
N GLY A 78 -7.15 -17.25 21.07
CA GLY A 78 -8.15 -16.34 21.64
C GLY A 78 -8.46 -15.21 20.67
N VAL A 79 -9.75 -14.94 20.44
CA VAL A 79 -10.22 -13.87 19.55
C VAL A 79 -11.30 -13.08 20.26
N SER A 80 -11.15 -11.76 20.32
CA SER A 80 -12.20 -10.86 20.80
C SER A 80 -12.40 -9.74 19.79
N ILE A 81 -13.67 -9.47 19.47
CA ILE A 81 -14.08 -8.35 18.61
C ILE A 81 -15.01 -7.46 19.43
N LYS A 82 -14.76 -6.15 19.43
CA LYS A 82 -15.57 -5.19 20.16
C LYS A 82 -16.01 -4.08 19.22
N ALA A 83 -17.32 -3.88 19.09
CA ALA A 83 -17.86 -2.79 18.30
C ALA A 83 -17.45 -1.42 18.88
N GLU A 84 -16.99 -0.51 18.02
CA GLU A 84 -16.77 0.89 18.38
C GLU A 84 -18.12 1.61 18.60
N ASP A 85 -19.12 1.35 17.74
CA ASP A 85 -20.49 1.86 17.89
C ASP A 85 -21.31 0.98 18.85
N PRO A 86 -21.88 1.55 19.93
CA PRO A 86 -22.78 0.82 20.83
C PRO A 86 -23.97 0.12 20.15
N ALA A 87 -24.44 0.61 19.01
CA ALA A 87 -25.55 0.01 18.26
C ALA A 87 -25.19 -1.35 17.64
N ASP A 88 -23.90 -1.63 17.45
CA ASP A 88 -23.41 -2.83 16.80
C ASP A 88 -22.93 -3.92 17.79
N LYS A 89 -23.06 -3.68 19.10
CA LYS A 89 -22.59 -4.61 20.16
C LYS A 89 -23.25 -6.00 20.14
N GLU A 90 -24.50 -6.06 19.71
CA GLU A 90 -25.27 -7.32 19.63
C GLU A 90 -25.05 -8.06 18.31
N LYS A 91 -24.19 -7.53 17.42
CA LYS A 91 -23.84 -8.19 16.16
C LYS A 91 -22.78 -9.26 16.39
N GLU A 92 -22.61 -10.07 15.36
CA GLU A 92 -21.59 -11.11 15.30
C GLU A 92 -20.80 -10.96 13.99
N VAL A 93 -19.52 -11.33 14.02
CA VAL A 93 -18.63 -11.37 12.86
C VAL A 93 -18.11 -12.79 12.71
N GLU A 94 -18.16 -13.34 11.49
CA GLU A 94 -17.51 -14.64 11.24
C GLU A 94 -16.01 -14.42 11.12
N PHE A 95 -15.26 -15.13 11.95
CA PHE A 95 -13.81 -15.13 11.97
C PHE A 95 -13.28 -16.41 11.35
N GLN A 96 -12.26 -16.28 10.50
CA GLN A 96 -11.48 -17.40 9.99
C GLN A 96 -9.99 -17.15 10.21
N PHE A 97 -9.28 -18.13 10.76
CA PHE A 97 -7.82 -18.18 10.76
C PHE A 97 -7.38 -19.21 9.71
N GLN A 98 -6.87 -18.71 8.60
CA GLN A 98 -6.59 -19.50 7.40
C GLN A 98 -5.11 -19.89 7.33
N CYS A 99 -4.85 -21.19 7.23
CA CYS A 99 -3.60 -21.73 6.72
C CYS A 99 -3.73 -21.94 5.21
N TYR A 100 -2.74 -21.52 4.43
CA TYR A 100 -2.66 -21.80 3.00
C TYR A 100 -2.24 -23.24 2.73
N GLY A 101 -2.69 -23.73 1.57
CA GLY A 101 -2.43 -25.08 1.10
C GLY A 101 -1.21 -25.21 0.18
N LYS A 102 -0.56 -26.36 0.17
CA LYS A 102 0.54 -26.70 -0.76
C LYS A 102 0.03 -26.95 -2.18
N THR A 103 -1.12 -27.62 -2.31
CA THR A 103 -1.72 -27.99 -3.60
C THR A 103 -2.48 -26.83 -4.21
N ASP A 104 -3.37 -26.21 -3.45
CA ASP A 104 -4.05 -24.97 -3.80
C ASP A 104 -3.97 -24.01 -2.60
N LYS A 105 -3.28 -22.89 -2.81
CA LYS A 105 -2.97 -21.88 -1.80
C LYS A 105 -4.21 -21.49 -0.99
N TYR A 106 -5.36 -21.31 -1.63
CA TYR A 106 -6.53 -20.71 -0.99
C TYR A 106 -7.58 -21.72 -0.51
N THR A 107 -7.54 -22.98 -0.95
CA THR A 107 -8.64 -23.93 -0.72
C THR A 107 -8.28 -25.20 0.04
N THR A 108 -7.01 -25.64 0.03
CA THR A 108 -6.64 -26.96 0.60
C THR A 108 -6.05 -26.91 2.01
N GLY A 109 -5.73 -25.72 2.53
CA GLY A 109 -5.19 -25.58 3.90
C GLY A 109 -6.28 -25.56 4.98
N THR A 110 -5.87 -25.77 6.23
CA THR A 110 -6.75 -25.74 7.42
C THR A 110 -7.33 -24.35 7.64
N VAL A 111 -8.63 -24.27 7.94
CA VAL A 111 -9.32 -23.04 8.35
C VAL A 111 -9.91 -23.24 9.74
N MET A 112 -9.49 -22.43 10.71
CA MET A 112 -10.13 -22.38 12.04
C MET A 112 -11.21 -21.31 12.07
N GLU A 113 -12.43 -21.65 12.44
CA GLU A 113 -13.59 -20.76 12.26
C GLU A 113 -14.40 -20.60 13.54
N ALA A 114 -14.91 -19.40 13.78
CA ALA A 114 -15.86 -19.12 14.85
C ALA A 114 -16.70 -17.89 14.52
N THR A 115 -17.93 -17.87 15.03
CA THR A 115 -18.76 -16.66 15.10
C THR A 115 -18.41 -15.92 16.38
N ILE A 116 -17.93 -14.68 16.26
CA ILE A 116 -17.44 -13.88 17.38
C ILE A 116 -18.45 -12.78 17.72
N PRO A 117 -18.94 -12.69 18.97
CA PRO A 117 -19.82 -11.61 19.39
C PRO A 117 -19.02 -10.29 19.46
N CYS A 118 -19.65 -9.19 19.02
CA CYS A 118 -19.03 -7.86 18.99
C CYS A 118 -19.03 -7.15 20.36
N THR A 119 -19.16 -7.90 21.45
CA THR A 119 -19.26 -7.40 22.83
C THR A 119 -17.89 -7.14 23.47
N GLY A 120 -16.81 -7.66 22.85
CA GLY A 120 -15.47 -7.73 23.43
C GLY A 120 -15.23 -8.99 24.27
N GLU A 121 -16.20 -9.92 24.33
CA GLU A 121 -15.98 -11.24 24.91
C GLU A 121 -14.96 -12.03 24.08
N GLU A 122 -14.05 -12.74 24.75
CA GLU A 122 -13.04 -13.56 24.09
C GLU A 122 -13.56 -14.97 23.84
N MET A 123 -13.51 -15.39 22.57
CA MET A 123 -13.76 -16.76 22.15
C MET A 123 -12.42 -17.50 22.01
N VAL A 124 -12.34 -18.71 22.54
CA VAL A 124 -11.11 -19.52 22.52
C VAL A 124 -11.30 -20.74 21.62
N LEU A 125 -10.43 -20.86 20.62
CA LEU A 125 -10.38 -21.94 19.65
C LEU A 125 -9.21 -22.89 19.99
N PRO A 126 -9.46 -24.10 20.53
CA PRO A 126 -8.40 -25.08 20.79
C PRO A 126 -7.77 -25.54 19.47
N VAL A 127 -6.44 -25.53 19.40
CA VAL A 127 -5.72 -25.93 18.18
C VAL A 127 -5.89 -27.43 17.91
N ASP A 128 -5.99 -28.25 18.96
CA ASP A 128 -6.17 -29.70 18.89
C ASP A 128 -7.58 -30.13 18.43
N ALA A 129 -8.55 -29.21 18.41
CA ALA A 129 -9.87 -29.45 17.83
C ALA A 129 -9.83 -29.62 16.30
N TYR A 130 -8.76 -29.15 15.65
CA TYR A 130 -8.56 -29.24 14.21
C TYR A 130 -7.58 -30.37 13.87
N PRO A 131 -7.94 -31.33 13.00
CA PRO A 131 -7.07 -32.45 12.66
C PRO A 131 -5.80 -32.00 11.91
N VAL A 132 -4.79 -32.86 11.88
CA VAL A 132 -3.60 -32.64 11.06
C VAL A 132 -3.99 -32.69 9.58
N ASN A 133 -3.60 -31.65 8.84
CA ASN A 133 -3.75 -31.57 7.39
C ASN A 133 -2.37 -31.55 6.73
N GLU A 134 -2.07 -32.53 5.88
CA GLU A 134 -0.76 -32.63 5.22
C GLU A 134 -0.57 -31.56 4.13
N ASP A 135 -1.66 -30.96 3.64
CA ASP A 135 -1.63 -29.85 2.69
C ASP A 135 -1.30 -28.51 3.36
N ASP A 136 -1.26 -28.39 4.69
CA ASP A 136 -0.91 -27.12 5.35
C ASP A 136 0.51 -26.66 4.97
N ASP A 137 0.62 -25.44 4.45
CA ASP A 137 1.87 -24.77 4.11
C ASP A 137 2.23 -23.71 5.17
N CYS A 138 1.62 -22.53 5.11
CA CYS A 138 1.89 -21.42 6.03
C CYS A 138 0.61 -20.67 6.40
N PHE A 139 0.62 -19.92 7.50
CA PHE A 139 -0.54 -19.10 7.88
C PHE A 139 -0.70 -17.92 6.92
N GLY A 140 -1.86 -17.85 6.28
CA GLY A 140 -2.17 -16.88 5.23
C GLY A 140 -2.76 -15.59 5.77
N SER A 141 -3.84 -15.68 6.54
CA SER A 141 -4.59 -14.51 7.01
C SER A 141 -5.55 -14.82 8.17
N PHE A 142 -5.93 -13.75 8.88
CA PHE A 142 -7.21 -13.69 9.57
C PHE A 142 -8.23 -13.04 8.63
N ASN A 143 -9.37 -13.70 8.40
CA ASN A 143 -10.47 -13.19 7.60
C ASN A 143 -11.67 -12.88 8.49
N PHE A 144 -12.38 -11.81 8.16
CA PHE A 144 -13.56 -11.35 8.88
C PHE A 144 -14.70 -11.18 7.89
N ILE A 145 -15.88 -11.72 8.19
CA ILE A 145 -17.09 -11.52 7.39
C ILE A 145 -18.09 -10.74 8.24
N PHE A 146 -18.41 -9.54 7.78
CA PHE A 146 -19.27 -8.61 8.49
C PHE A 146 -20.72 -8.69 7.98
N PRO A 147 -21.70 -8.41 8.84
CA PRO A 147 -23.08 -8.32 8.41
C PRO A 147 -23.38 -7.05 7.58
N GLU A 148 -22.61 -5.97 7.78
CA GLU A 148 -22.84 -4.65 7.17
C GLU A 148 -21.50 -3.92 6.89
N GLU A 149 -21.49 -3.07 5.86
CA GLU A 149 -20.31 -2.30 5.43
C GLU A 149 -19.95 -1.18 6.42
N ASN A 150 -18.67 -0.81 6.43
CA ASN A 150 -18.10 0.30 7.20
C ASN A 150 -18.34 0.20 8.72
N LYS A 151 -18.34 -1.03 9.24
CA LYS A 151 -18.48 -1.31 10.67
C LYS A 151 -17.11 -1.46 11.32
N ASN A 152 -16.61 -0.38 11.92
CA ASN A 152 -15.36 -0.38 12.65
C ASN A 152 -15.49 -1.16 13.98
N MET A 153 -14.57 -2.08 14.20
CA MET A 153 -14.50 -2.88 15.42
C MET A 153 -13.05 -3.08 15.87
N ASP A 154 -12.84 -3.10 17.19
CA ASP A 154 -11.54 -3.39 17.79
C ASP A 154 -11.33 -4.91 17.82
N LEU A 155 -10.27 -5.37 17.14
CA LEU A 155 -9.83 -6.75 17.12
C LEU A 155 -8.67 -6.96 18.10
N THR A 156 -8.74 -8.05 18.86
CA THR A 156 -7.58 -8.62 19.56
C THR A 156 -7.50 -10.12 19.28
N VAL A 157 -6.30 -10.59 18.89
CA VAL A 157 -6.00 -12.00 18.66
C VAL A 157 -4.79 -12.42 19.48
N LYS A 158 -4.93 -13.50 20.24
CA LYS A 158 -3.92 -14.06 21.14
C LYS A 158 -3.65 -15.52 20.82
N PHE A 159 -2.40 -15.93 20.90
CA PHE A 159 -1.99 -17.33 20.90
C PHE A 159 -1.61 -17.74 22.32
N TYR A 160 -2.46 -18.51 22.98
CA TYR A 160 -2.17 -19.10 24.28
C TYR A 160 -1.19 -20.26 24.10
N VAL A 161 -0.07 -20.23 24.81
CA VAL A 161 0.98 -21.23 24.65
C VAL A 161 0.72 -22.50 25.45
N ASN A 162 1.27 -23.62 24.99
CA ASN A 162 1.29 -24.89 25.71
C ASN A 162 2.15 -24.80 26.98
N ASP A 163 1.96 -25.76 27.88
CA ASP A 163 2.75 -25.85 29.11
C ASP A 163 4.24 -26.04 28.78
N GLY A 164 5.12 -25.39 29.53
CA GLY A 164 6.57 -25.44 29.33
C GLY A 164 7.15 -24.32 28.46
N TYR A 165 6.30 -23.43 27.94
CA TYR A 165 6.72 -22.19 27.26
C TYR A 165 6.46 -20.97 28.14
N GLU A 166 7.42 -20.05 28.15
CA GLU A 166 7.31 -18.76 28.84
C GLU A 166 7.31 -17.64 27.80
N VAL A 167 6.41 -16.67 27.95
CA VAL A 167 6.31 -15.47 27.10
C VAL A 167 6.06 -14.24 27.98
N PRO A 168 6.56 -13.05 27.62
CA PRO A 168 6.40 -11.85 28.40
C PRO A 168 4.93 -11.42 28.48
N GLU A 169 4.55 -10.80 29.61
CA GLU A 169 3.31 -10.03 29.69
C GLU A 169 3.54 -8.62 29.11
N ILE A 170 2.64 -8.18 28.24
CA ILE A 170 2.64 -6.81 27.72
C ILE A 170 1.71 -5.91 28.52
N GLN A 171 2.09 -4.64 28.63
CA GLN A 171 1.18 -3.59 29.08
C GLN A 171 0.38 -3.04 27.89
N VAL A 172 -0.91 -2.80 28.12
CA VAL A 172 -1.78 -2.11 27.15
C VAL A 172 -1.33 -0.66 27.06
N ASP A 173 -1.22 -0.14 25.84
CA ASP A 173 -0.80 1.23 25.60
C ASP A 173 -1.91 2.21 26.02
N PRO A 174 -1.58 3.28 26.77
CA PRO A 174 -2.55 4.34 27.01
C PRO A 174 -2.88 5.07 25.68
N PRO A 175 -4.09 5.66 25.55
CA PRO A 175 -4.44 6.44 24.36
C PRO A 175 -3.43 7.55 24.06
N VAL A 176 -3.16 7.79 22.78
CA VAL A 176 -2.22 8.83 22.32
C VAL A 176 -2.77 10.21 22.66
N ASN A 177 -1.96 11.02 23.35
CA ASN A 177 -2.31 12.42 23.65
C ASN A 177 -1.80 13.37 22.57
N PHE A 178 -2.63 13.57 21.54
CA PHE A 178 -2.34 14.44 20.40
C PHE A 178 -2.25 15.93 20.74
N ASP A 179 -2.68 16.35 21.93
CA ASP A 179 -2.62 17.74 22.38
C ASP A 179 -1.40 18.03 23.27
N SER A 180 -0.52 17.04 23.48
CA SER A 180 0.67 17.19 24.33
C SER A 180 1.77 18.04 23.66
N PRO A 181 2.57 18.78 24.45
CA PRO A 181 3.78 19.45 23.94
C PRO A 181 4.73 18.47 23.25
N GLU A 182 4.84 17.24 23.77
CA GLU A 182 5.63 16.17 23.19
C GLU A 182 5.18 15.78 21.78
N TYR A 183 3.87 15.73 21.56
CA TYR A 183 3.31 15.49 20.24
C TYR A 183 3.65 16.63 19.28
N GLN A 184 3.53 17.88 19.73
CA GLN A 184 3.88 19.05 18.91
C GLN A 184 5.38 19.05 18.54
N ASP A 185 6.27 18.77 19.51
CA ASP A 185 7.71 18.63 19.25
C ASP A 185 8.00 17.50 18.23
N MET A 186 7.27 16.38 18.32
CA MET A 186 7.37 15.27 17.37
C MET A 186 6.98 15.71 15.96
N ILE A 187 5.86 16.43 15.82
CA ILE A 187 5.38 16.95 14.53
C ILE A 187 6.32 18.01 13.95
N GLU A 188 6.90 18.88 14.78
CA GLU A 188 7.89 19.88 14.34
C GLU A 188 9.14 19.24 13.73
N ASN A 189 9.58 18.08 14.24
CA ASN A 189 10.72 17.33 13.69
C ASN A 189 10.44 16.74 12.30
N SER A 190 9.18 16.71 11.84
CA SER A 190 8.84 16.20 10.51
C SER A 190 9.26 17.13 9.36
N LEU A 191 9.49 18.41 9.65
CA LEU A 191 9.79 19.41 8.63
C LEU A 191 11.23 19.27 8.15
N VAL A 192 11.44 18.69 6.97
CA VAL A 192 12.76 18.58 6.33
C VAL A 192 13.13 19.91 5.67
N SER A 193 12.20 20.51 4.92
CA SER A 193 12.41 21.80 4.25
C SER A 193 11.08 22.43 3.83
N THR A 194 10.94 23.74 3.96
CA THR A 194 9.86 24.51 3.29
C THR A 194 10.16 24.79 1.82
N GLY A 195 11.43 24.59 1.40
CA GLY A 195 11.88 24.77 0.01
C GLY A 195 11.74 26.20 -0.49
N ASN A 196 11.78 26.36 -1.81
CA ASN A 196 11.25 27.55 -2.46
C ASN A 196 9.73 27.48 -2.40
N ASN A 197 9.16 28.30 -1.53
CA ASN A 197 7.73 28.27 -1.23
C ASN A 197 6.84 28.97 -2.27
N TYR A 198 7.38 29.50 -3.38
CA TYR A 198 6.66 30.33 -4.36
C TYR A 198 5.37 29.66 -4.85
N ARG A 199 5.48 28.42 -5.34
CA ARG A 199 4.31 27.69 -5.90
C ARG A 199 3.31 27.34 -4.81
N LEU A 200 3.76 26.79 -3.68
CA LEU A 200 2.86 26.40 -2.58
C LEU A 200 2.13 27.62 -1.99
N LYS A 201 2.82 28.75 -1.84
CA LYS A 201 2.19 30.04 -1.47
C LYS A 201 1.12 30.47 -2.46
N LYS A 202 1.35 30.33 -3.77
CA LYS A 202 0.29 30.62 -4.76
C LYS A 202 -0.93 29.73 -4.57
N VAL A 203 -0.75 28.44 -4.27
CA VAL A 203 -1.88 27.53 -4.00
C VAL A 203 -2.65 27.98 -2.76
N ILE A 204 -1.96 28.28 -1.67
CA ILE A 204 -2.57 28.78 -0.42
C ILE A 204 -3.35 30.08 -0.69
N GLU A 205 -2.73 31.06 -1.34
CA GLU A 205 -3.38 32.34 -1.63
C GLU A 205 -4.54 32.19 -2.64
N LYS A 206 -4.45 31.26 -3.59
CA LYS A 206 -5.57 30.89 -4.49
C LYS A 206 -6.75 30.37 -3.68
N CYS A 207 -6.50 29.44 -2.75
CA CYS A 207 -7.52 28.90 -1.85
C CYS A 207 -8.17 29.99 -0.99
N LYS A 208 -7.38 30.86 -0.36
CA LYS A 208 -7.88 31.97 0.48
C LYS A 208 -8.78 32.96 -0.26
N ARG A 209 -8.58 33.11 -1.58
CA ARG A 209 -9.45 33.93 -2.44
C ARG A 209 -10.76 33.23 -2.81
N GLY A 210 -10.94 31.97 -2.42
CA GLY A 210 -12.10 31.15 -2.74
C GLY A 210 -12.12 30.65 -4.18
N GLU A 211 -10.96 30.68 -4.87
CA GLU A 211 -10.80 30.09 -6.20
C GLU A 211 -10.66 28.57 -6.09
N ASP A 212 -11.04 27.85 -7.15
CA ASP A 212 -10.96 26.39 -7.18
C ASP A 212 -9.51 25.91 -7.10
N VAL A 213 -9.21 25.02 -6.16
CA VAL A 213 -7.89 24.44 -5.92
C VAL A 213 -7.97 22.92 -5.94
N THR A 214 -7.12 22.29 -6.73
CA THR A 214 -7.02 20.83 -6.79
C THR A 214 -5.75 20.35 -6.09
N ILE A 215 -5.89 19.45 -5.12
CA ILE A 215 -4.77 18.76 -4.45
C ILE A 215 -4.80 17.29 -4.84
N ALA A 216 -3.70 16.81 -5.42
CA ALA A 216 -3.51 15.43 -5.80
C ALA A 216 -2.47 14.72 -4.92
N TYR A 217 -2.66 13.42 -4.73
CA TYR A 217 -1.75 12.55 -4.00
C TYR A 217 -1.40 11.36 -4.89
N ILE A 218 -0.11 11.11 -5.10
CA ILE A 218 0.38 9.95 -5.85
C ILE A 218 1.41 9.18 -5.02
N GLY A 219 1.23 7.86 -4.92
CA GLY A 219 2.11 7.02 -4.12
C GLY A 219 1.72 5.55 -4.10
N GLY A 220 2.25 4.85 -3.10
CA GLY A 220 2.00 3.42 -2.86
C GLY A 220 0.72 3.11 -2.08
N SER A 221 0.73 1.98 -1.34
CA SER A 221 -0.42 1.49 -0.55
C SER A 221 -0.80 2.42 0.60
N ILE A 222 0.16 3.11 1.21
CA ILE A 222 -0.12 4.08 2.28
C ILE A 222 -0.92 5.26 1.71
N THR A 223 -0.58 5.70 0.49
CA THR A 223 -1.34 6.73 -0.25
C THR A 223 -2.70 6.24 -0.72
N GLN A 224 -2.85 4.95 -1.09
CA GLN A 224 -4.15 4.33 -1.37
C GLN A 224 -5.05 4.39 -0.12
N GLY A 225 -4.44 4.27 1.06
CA GLY A 225 -5.07 4.42 2.37
C GLY A 225 -4.97 3.17 3.25
N ALA A 226 -4.16 2.18 2.88
CA ALA A 226 -4.00 0.93 3.61
C ALA A 226 -3.78 1.18 5.12
N GLY A 227 -4.51 0.43 5.95
CA GLY A 227 -4.54 0.57 7.41
C GLY A 227 -5.44 1.72 7.94
N GLY A 228 -5.88 2.64 7.08
CA GLY A 228 -6.93 3.61 7.39
C GLY A 228 -8.31 2.95 7.32
N LYS A 229 -9.11 3.09 8.37
CA LYS A 229 -10.45 2.48 8.50
C LYS A 229 -11.51 3.53 8.86
N PRO A 230 -12.36 3.97 7.91
CA PRO A 230 -12.40 3.56 6.49
C PRO A 230 -11.26 4.15 5.64
N ILE A 231 -10.91 3.44 4.56
CA ILE A 231 -9.73 3.69 3.71
C ILE A 231 -9.72 5.05 3.01
N ASN A 232 -10.91 5.58 2.69
CA ASN A 232 -11.04 6.83 1.94
C ASN A 232 -10.93 8.09 2.80
N THR A 233 -11.27 8.05 4.10
CA THR A 233 -11.33 9.26 4.95
C THR A 233 -10.38 9.22 6.15
N MET A 234 -9.96 8.05 6.60
CA MET A 234 -8.98 7.94 7.69
C MET A 234 -7.53 7.86 7.20
N CYS A 235 -7.31 7.83 5.88
CA CYS A 235 -5.98 7.90 5.29
C CYS A 235 -5.36 9.30 5.37
N TYR A 236 -4.03 9.37 5.40
CA TYR A 236 -3.30 10.64 5.51
C TYR A 236 -3.59 11.59 4.35
N ALA A 237 -3.86 11.05 3.16
CA ALA A 237 -4.15 11.83 1.97
C ALA A 237 -5.41 12.69 2.16
N TYR A 238 -6.53 12.06 2.56
CA TYR A 238 -7.76 12.80 2.83
C TYR A 238 -7.61 13.74 4.02
N ARG A 239 -6.96 13.28 5.09
CA ARG A 239 -6.84 14.06 6.32
C ARG A 239 -5.96 15.30 6.17
N SER A 240 -4.88 15.22 5.40
CA SER A 240 -4.06 16.40 5.07
C SER A 240 -4.77 17.34 4.10
N TYR A 241 -5.57 16.81 3.17
CA TYR A 241 -6.45 17.60 2.30
C TYR A 241 -7.51 18.36 3.13
N ASP A 242 -8.18 17.67 4.05
CA ASP A 242 -9.17 18.25 4.96
C ASP A 242 -8.53 19.29 5.91
N ALA A 243 -7.31 19.04 6.39
CA ALA A 243 -6.54 20.03 7.14
C ALA A 243 -6.25 21.29 6.29
N PHE A 244 -5.83 21.13 5.04
CA PHE A 244 -5.63 22.27 4.11
C PHE A 244 -6.93 23.06 3.91
N CYS A 245 -8.06 22.36 3.73
CA CYS A 245 -9.38 22.99 3.60
C CYS A 245 -9.71 23.84 4.84
N LYS A 246 -9.54 23.28 6.03
CA LYS A 246 -9.81 23.96 7.32
C LYS A 246 -8.89 25.15 7.55
N LEU A 247 -7.64 25.07 7.11
CA LEU A 247 -6.66 26.13 7.28
C LEU A 247 -6.93 27.32 6.36
N PHE A 248 -7.33 27.08 5.10
CA PHE A 248 -7.26 28.12 4.06
C PHE A 248 -8.54 28.40 3.30
N SER A 249 -9.52 27.48 3.25
CA SER A 249 -10.73 27.69 2.46
C SER A 249 -11.70 28.64 3.18
N PRO A 250 -12.13 29.75 2.54
CA PRO A 250 -13.13 30.65 3.12
C PRO A 250 -14.56 30.09 3.03
N CYS A 251 -14.75 28.93 2.37
CA CYS A 251 -16.07 28.39 2.03
C CYS A 251 -16.23 26.92 2.41
N ASP A 252 -15.59 26.50 3.50
CA ASP A 252 -15.71 25.16 4.09
C ASP A 252 -15.41 24.05 3.07
N GLY A 253 -14.31 24.23 2.31
CA GLY A 253 -13.81 23.26 1.33
C GLY A 253 -14.57 23.19 0.00
N LYS A 254 -15.61 24.00 -0.23
CA LYS A 254 -16.41 23.92 -1.48
C LYS A 254 -15.63 24.24 -2.77
N ASN A 255 -14.54 25.00 -2.65
CA ASN A 255 -13.61 25.32 -3.73
C ASN A 255 -12.45 24.33 -3.84
N MET A 256 -12.48 23.22 -3.10
CA MET A 256 -11.36 22.29 -3.01
C MET A 256 -11.70 20.98 -3.72
N HIS A 257 -10.78 20.51 -4.56
CA HIS A 257 -10.90 19.23 -5.27
C HIS A 257 -9.80 18.28 -4.81
N TYR A 258 -10.18 17.03 -4.60
CA TYR A 258 -9.33 15.98 -4.05
C TYR A 258 -9.09 14.90 -5.09
N VAL A 259 -7.82 14.54 -5.30
CA VAL A 259 -7.43 13.41 -6.14
C VAL A 259 -6.53 12.46 -5.35
N LYS A 260 -6.97 11.21 -5.14
CA LYS A 260 -6.20 10.14 -4.49
C LYS A 260 -5.83 9.08 -5.51
N ALA A 261 -4.55 9.06 -5.87
CA ALA A 261 -3.94 8.17 -6.86
C ALA A 261 -2.85 7.30 -6.22
N GLY A 262 -3.16 6.62 -5.11
CA GLY A 262 -2.27 5.62 -4.52
C GLY A 262 -2.54 4.23 -5.08
N VAL A 263 -1.50 3.45 -5.40
CA VAL A 263 -1.62 2.06 -5.88
C VAL A 263 -0.69 1.15 -5.08
N GLY A 264 -1.26 0.18 -4.37
CA GLY A 264 -0.52 -0.66 -3.43
C GLY A 264 0.60 -1.49 -4.04
N GLY A 265 1.74 -1.56 -3.35
CA GLY A 265 2.89 -2.38 -3.79
C GLY A 265 3.73 -1.78 -4.92
N THR A 266 3.38 -0.62 -5.46
CA THR A 266 4.00 -0.12 -6.70
C THR A 266 5.05 0.97 -6.45
N PRO A 267 6.18 0.96 -7.20
CA PRO A 267 7.19 2.01 -7.14
C PRO A 267 6.83 3.22 -8.01
N SER A 268 7.63 4.28 -7.90
CA SER A 268 7.54 5.48 -8.74
C SER A 268 7.70 5.20 -10.24
N GLU A 269 8.33 4.08 -10.61
CA GLU A 269 8.41 3.57 -11.98
C GLU A 269 7.01 3.34 -12.58
N LEU A 270 6.07 2.77 -11.83
CA LEU A 270 4.67 2.72 -12.26
C LEU A 270 4.00 4.09 -12.13
N GLY A 271 4.33 4.85 -11.07
CA GLY A 271 3.81 6.19 -10.83
C GLY A 271 3.95 7.12 -12.03
N MET A 272 5.11 7.12 -12.70
CA MET A 272 5.31 7.91 -13.93
C MET A 272 4.47 7.42 -15.12
N VAL A 273 4.24 6.11 -15.24
CA VAL A 273 3.39 5.54 -16.31
C VAL A 273 1.93 5.92 -16.11
N ARG A 274 1.43 5.90 -14.88
CA ARG A 274 0.01 6.14 -14.60
C ARG A 274 -0.34 7.58 -14.24
N TYR A 275 0.63 8.49 -14.11
CA TYR A 275 0.38 9.88 -13.67
C TYR A 275 -0.73 10.57 -14.48
N ASP A 276 -0.66 10.51 -15.81
CA ASP A 276 -1.65 11.18 -16.66
C ASP A 276 -3.04 10.55 -16.48
N LEU A 277 -3.14 9.22 -16.44
CA LEU A 277 -4.41 8.53 -16.26
C LEU A 277 -5.01 8.80 -14.88
N ASP A 278 -4.21 8.71 -13.83
CA ASP A 278 -4.70 8.63 -12.47
C ASP A 278 -4.88 9.98 -11.81
N VAL A 279 -3.95 10.91 -12.08
CA VAL A 279 -3.89 12.24 -11.45
C VAL A 279 -4.56 13.28 -12.33
N THR A 280 -4.16 13.38 -13.59
CA THR A 280 -4.68 14.41 -14.50
C THR A 280 -5.92 13.97 -15.27
N LYS A 281 -6.33 12.69 -15.15
CA LYS A 281 -7.42 12.09 -15.93
C LYS A 281 -7.26 12.41 -17.43
N ASN A 282 -6.05 12.19 -17.95
CA ASN A 282 -5.63 12.50 -19.31
C ASN A 282 -5.85 13.97 -19.70
N GLY A 283 -5.62 14.89 -18.76
CA GLY A 283 -5.73 16.34 -18.96
C GLY A 283 -7.07 16.97 -18.55
N GLU A 284 -8.05 16.20 -18.09
CA GLU A 284 -9.31 16.73 -17.56
C GLU A 284 -9.14 17.42 -16.20
N ILE A 285 -8.14 17.01 -15.42
CA ILE A 285 -7.79 17.57 -14.11
C ILE A 285 -6.41 18.24 -14.18
N THR A 286 -6.34 19.46 -13.66
CA THR A 286 -5.09 20.22 -13.53
C THR A 286 -4.79 20.46 -12.05
N PRO A 287 -3.94 19.64 -11.40
CA PRO A 287 -3.63 19.79 -9.98
C PRO A 287 -2.85 21.07 -9.72
N ASP A 288 -3.16 21.79 -8.63
CA ASP A 288 -2.40 22.95 -8.16
C ASP A 288 -1.27 22.52 -7.22
N LEU A 289 -1.49 21.44 -6.46
CA LEU A 289 -0.52 20.80 -5.58
C LEU A 289 -0.54 19.29 -5.81
N VAL A 290 0.65 18.69 -5.94
CA VAL A 290 0.83 17.23 -5.95
C VAL A 290 1.71 16.80 -4.79
N VAL A 291 1.19 15.92 -3.93
CA VAL A 291 1.94 15.25 -2.87
C VAL A 291 2.45 13.91 -3.42
N VAL A 292 3.76 13.69 -3.36
CA VAL A 292 4.44 12.50 -3.91
C VAL A 292 5.04 11.67 -2.77
N GLU A 293 4.66 10.39 -2.68
CA GLU A 293 5.05 9.49 -1.59
C GLU A 293 5.41 8.10 -2.13
N PHE A 294 6.72 7.80 -2.21
CA PHE A 294 7.22 6.50 -2.64
C PHE A 294 8.42 6.00 -1.83
N ALA A 295 8.72 6.65 -0.69
CA ALA A 295 9.94 6.41 0.09
C ALA A 295 10.07 4.98 0.61
N VAL A 296 8.96 4.26 0.74
CA VAL A 296 8.95 2.87 1.21
C VAL A 296 8.66 1.86 0.09
N ASN A 297 8.43 2.31 -1.14
CA ASN A 297 8.10 1.47 -2.30
C ASN A 297 9.24 1.41 -3.34
N ASP A 298 10.05 2.45 -3.46
CA ASP A 298 11.07 2.59 -4.51
C ASP A 298 12.27 1.64 -4.39
N GLU A 299 12.24 0.67 -3.47
CA GLU A 299 13.17 -0.46 -3.57
C GLU A 299 12.90 -1.29 -4.82
N GLY A 300 11.65 -1.28 -5.31
CA GLY A 300 11.26 -1.88 -6.59
C GLY A 300 11.51 -1.02 -7.83
N ASP A 301 12.02 0.21 -7.70
CA ASP A 301 12.41 1.03 -8.86
C ASP A 301 13.75 0.56 -9.42
N GLU A 302 13.74 -0.01 -10.64
CA GLU A 302 14.93 -0.57 -11.26
C GLU A 302 16.00 0.49 -11.56
N THR A 303 15.60 1.75 -11.65
CA THR A 303 16.48 2.87 -11.98
C THR A 303 17.16 3.51 -10.77
N GLN A 304 16.77 3.12 -9.56
CA GLN A 304 17.30 3.64 -8.30
C GLN A 304 17.22 5.18 -8.17
N GLY A 305 16.12 5.78 -8.63
CA GLY A 305 15.80 7.20 -8.41
C GLY A 305 15.51 8.00 -9.68
N VAL A 306 15.85 7.50 -10.87
CA VAL A 306 15.55 8.19 -12.14
C VAL A 306 14.04 8.23 -12.39
N SER A 307 13.32 7.14 -12.10
CA SER A 307 11.87 7.08 -12.25
C SER A 307 11.17 8.11 -11.37
N PHE A 308 11.58 8.20 -10.10
CA PHE A 308 11.07 9.19 -9.15
C PHE A 308 11.37 10.62 -9.62
N GLU A 309 12.63 10.88 -10.02
CA GLU A 309 13.04 12.20 -10.51
C GLU A 309 12.30 12.59 -11.81
N SER A 310 12.08 11.62 -12.71
CA SER A 310 11.29 11.79 -13.92
C SER A 310 9.82 12.12 -13.62
N LEU A 311 9.21 11.45 -12.63
CA LEU A 311 7.85 11.75 -12.16
C LEU A 311 7.77 13.18 -11.59
N VAL A 312 8.69 13.54 -10.70
CA VAL A 312 8.77 14.90 -10.13
C VAL A 312 8.91 15.94 -11.24
N MET A 313 9.81 15.70 -12.20
CA MET A 313 10.05 16.60 -13.32
C MET A 313 8.82 16.72 -14.23
N LYS A 314 8.12 15.61 -14.51
CA LYS A 314 6.87 15.59 -15.29
C LYS A 314 5.82 16.50 -14.66
N ILE A 315 5.69 16.46 -13.33
CA ILE A 315 4.75 17.31 -12.59
C ILE A 315 5.20 18.78 -12.64
N LEU A 316 6.46 19.07 -12.31
CA LEU A 316 6.97 20.42 -12.21
C LEU A 316 6.93 21.21 -13.53
N GLN A 317 7.08 20.53 -14.67
CA GLN A 317 7.07 21.14 -16.00
C GLN A 317 5.67 21.31 -16.61
N ALA A 318 4.61 20.86 -15.94
CA ALA A 318 3.24 21.06 -16.41
C ALA A 318 2.96 22.55 -16.62
N GLU A 319 2.11 22.88 -17.60
CA GLU A 319 1.87 24.26 -18.04
C GLU A 319 1.39 25.19 -16.91
N ASN A 320 0.62 24.64 -15.96
CA ASN A 320 0.09 25.37 -14.81
C ASN A 320 1.10 25.52 -13.65
N ALA A 321 2.30 24.95 -13.78
CA ALA A 321 3.38 25.03 -12.81
C ALA A 321 2.93 24.66 -11.37
N PRO A 322 2.45 23.42 -11.13
CA PRO A 322 1.96 23.00 -9.83
C PRO A 322 3.06 23.03 -8.77
N ALA A 323 2.65 23.19 -7.51
CA ALA A 323 3.49 22.90 -6.37
C ALA A 323 3.69 21.38 -6.23
N VAL A 324 4.87 20.96 -5.80
CA VAL A 324 5.19 19.56 -5.49
C VAL A 324 5.70 19.46 -4.07
N LEU A 325 5.10 18.58 -3.27
CA LEU A 325 5.52 18.27 -1.91
C LEU A 325 5.98 16.81 -1.84
N LEU A 326 7.19 16.57 -1.33
CA LEU A 326 7.66 15.19 -1.11
C LEU A 326 7.35 14.76 0.33
N ASN A 327 6.69 13.61 0.48
CA ASN A 327 6.37 13.02 1.77
C ASN A 327 7.13 11.70 1.93
N PHE A 328 7.92 11.57 2.99
CA PHE A 328 8.71 10.37 3.26
C PHE A 328 8.06 9.53 4.37
N ALA A 329 7.32 8.50 3.97
CA ALA A 329 6.78 7.49 4.88
C ALA A 329 7.88 6.60 5.51
N VAL A 330 7.50 5.73 6.44
CA VAL A 330 8.41 4.86 7.18
C VAL A 330 7.74 3.52 7.50
N PHE A 331 8.49 2.43 7.38
CA PHE A 331 8.04 1.09 7.80
C PHE A 331 8.34 0.82 9.28
N MET A 332 7.74 -0.24 9.82
CA MET A 332 7.83 -0.60 11.23
C MET A 332 9.27 -0.86 11.71
N ASN A 333 10.15 -1.29 10.81
CA ASN A 333 11.58 -1.48 11.04
C ASN A 333 12.42 -0.19 10.88
N ASP A 334 11.78 0.98 10.91
CA ASP A 334 12.39 2.31 10.77
C ASP A 334 13.05 2.57 9.40
N TRP A 335 12.75 1.73 8.41
CA TRP A 335 13.33 1.80 7.08
C TRP A 335 12.51 2.69 6.13
N ASN A 336 13.22 3.44 5.29
CA ASN A 336 12.74 4.11 4.09
C ASN A 336 13.93 4.51 3.18
N LEU A 337 13.62 5.06 2.02
CA LEU A 337 14.56 5.56 1.01
C LEU A 337 14.70 7.08 0.99
N GLN A 338 14.43 7.77 2.10
CA GLN A 338 14.58 9.24 2.18
C GLN A 338 15.97 9.70 1.73
N ASN A 339 17.05 8.99 2.12
CA ASN A 339 18.41 9.33 1.69
C ASN A 339 18.62 9.26 0.17
N ARG A 340 17.83 8.43 -0.54
CA ARG A 340 17.84 8.33 -2.01
C ARG A 340 16.98 9.43 -2.63
N LEU A 341 15.84 9.76 -2.05
CA LEU A 341 14.84 10.64 -2.69
C LEU A 341 14.95 12.12 -2.29
N GLN A 342 15.40 12.43 -1.06
CA GLN A 342 15.58 13.78 -0.57
C GLN A 342 16.51 14.65 -1.44
N PRO A 343 17.63 14.14 -1.99
CA PRO A 343 18.48 14.93 -2.90
C PRO A 343 17.73 15.51 -4.12
N ILE A 344 16.66 14.85 -4.58
CA ILE A 344 15.80 15.36 -5.67
C ILE A 344 15.01 16.57 -5.19
N GLY A 345 14.43 16.50 -3.99
CA GLY A 345 13.76 17.65 -3.37
C GLY A 345 14.71 18.81 -3.10
N GLU A 346 15.94 18.55 -2.67
CA GLU A 346 16.98 19.56 -2.53
C GLU A 346 17.35 20.20 -3.88
N ARG A 347 17.50 19.38 -4.95
CA ARG A 347 17.84 19.85 -6.30
C ARG A 347 16.81 20.84 -6.82
N TYR A 348 15.53 20.53 -6.67
CA TYR A 348 14.43 21.34 -7.17
C TYR A 348 13.82 22.29 -6.12
N GLU A 349 14.47 22.41 -4.95
CA GLU A 349 14.07 23.29 -3.85
C GLU A 349 12.61 23.05 -3.41
N LEU A 350 12.21 21.77 -3.29
CA LEU A 350 10.84 21.38 -2.98
C LEU A 350 10.56 21.40 -1.47
N PRO A 351 9.32 21.72 -1.06
CA PRO A 351 8.82 21.40 0.27
C PRO A 351 8.89 19.89 0.54
N MET A 352 9.39 19.52 1.72
CA MET A 352 9.62 18.13 2.11
C MET A 352 9.21 17.87 3.56
N VAL A 353 8.51 16.75 3.76
CA VAL A 353 8.07 16.23 5.06
C VAL A 353 8.62 14.82 5.24
N SER A 354 9.16 14.53 6.43
CA SER A 354 9.58 13.20 6.82
C SER A 354 8.80 12.72 8.04
N VAL A 355 7.96 11.70 7.81
CA VAL A 355 7.28 10.99 8.90
C VAL A 355 8.30 10.23 9.72
N LYS A 356 9.35 9.70 9.08
CA LYS A 356 10.46 9.03 9.76
C LYS A 356 11.13 9.92 10.80
N ASP A 357 11.47 11.16 10.44
CA ASP A 357 12.15 12.10 11.32
C ASP A 357 11.26 12.53 12.49
N ALA A 358 9.94 12.49 12.30
CA ALA A 358 8.97 12.69 13.37
C ALA A 358 8.94 11.52 14.37
N VAL A 359 8.67 10.30 13.88
CA VAL A 359 8.24 9.19 14.75
C VAL A 359 9.38 8.31 15.26
N VAL A 360 10.45 8.12 14.50
CA VAL A 360 11.52 7.18 14.88
C VAL A 360 12.27 7.63 16.14
N PRO A 361 12.68 8.91 16.30
CA PRO A 361 13.38 9.35 17.51
C PRO A 361 12.57 9.22 18.80
N GLN A 362 11.23 9.18 18.70
CA GLN A 362 10.35 9.01 19.87
C GLN A 362 9.96 7.56 20.13
N PHE A 363 10.00 6.67 19.12
CA PHE A 363 9.79 5.22 19.32
C PHE A 363 10.82 4.62 20.27
N GLU A 364 12.10 5.01 20.15
CA GLU A 364 13.15 4.56 21.09
C GLU A 364 12.88 4.95 22.55
N LYS A 365 12.10 6.02 22.75
CA LYS A 365 11.78 6.58 24.06
C LYS A 365 10.38 6.20 24.54
N ASN A 366 9.55 5.60 23.68
CA ASN A 366 8.11 5.37 23.87
C ASN A 366 7.41 6.58 24.51
N ARG A 367 7.65 7.78 23.98
CA ARG A 367 7.26 9.04 24.63
C ARG A 367 5.88 9.53 24.24
N VAL A 368 5.48 9.37 22.98
CA VAL A 368 4.25 9.95 22.41
C VAL A 368 3.30 8.86 21.93
N ILE A 369 3.81 7.96 21.09
CA ILE A 369 3.05 6.88 20.49
C ILE A 369 3.95 5.66 20.35
N THR A 370 3.46 4.48 20.72
CA THR A 370 4.21 3.24 20.50
C THR A 370 4.14 2.85 19.03
N LYS A 371 5.12 2.07 18.57
CA LYS A 371 5.02 1.51 17.22
C LYS A 371 3.73 0.70 17.04
N ARG A 372 3.27 -0.03 18.07
CA ARG A 372 2.02 -0.82 18.06
C ARG A 372 0.77 0.03 17.81
N GLN A 373 0.75 1.24 18.33
CA GLN A 373 -0.32 2.21 18.06
C GLN A 373 -0.18 2.84 16.67
N PHE A 374 1.05 3.06 16.17
CA PHE A 374 1.28 3.68 14.86
C PHE A 374 1.02 2.71 13.70
N PHE A 375 1.43 1.45 13.80
CA PHE A 375 1.47 0.48 12.70
C PHE A 375 0.34 -0.56 12.76
N TYR A 376 -0.45 -0.61 11.69
CA TYR A 376 -1.51 -1.60 11.46
C TYR A 376 -0.96 -2.98 11.09
N ASP A 377 0.13 -3.04 10.34
CA ASP A 377 0.94 -4.23 10.10
C ASP A 377 2.41 -3.79 9.99
N ILE A 378 3.30 -4.66 9.53
CA ILE A 378 4.72 -4.33 9.43
C ILE A 378 5.03 -3.17 8.43
N TYR A 379 4.04 -2.75 7.62
CA TYR A 379 4.18 -1.74 6.58
C TYR A 379 3.30 -0.51 6.81
N HIS A 380 2.03 -0.70 7.15
CA HIS A 380 0.98 0.30 7.01
C HIS A 380 0.65 0.96 8.34
N PRO A 381 0.33 2.27 8.36
CA PRO A 381 -0.10 2.96 9.57
C PRO A 381 -1.56 2.66 9.92
N THR A 382 -1.90 2.75 11.21
CA THR A 382 -3.28 2.76 11.73
C THR A 382 -3.95 4.12 11.47
N ASN A 383 -5.21 4.30 11.91
CA ASN A 383 -5.86 5.61 11.95
C ASN A 383 -5.04 6.68 12.72
N ASP A 384 -4.37 6.29 13.80
CA ASP A 384 -3.50 7.20 14.55
C ASP A 384 -2.19 7.49 13.79
N GLY A 385 -1.63 6.48 13.11
CA GLY A 385 -0.47 6.69 12.24
C GLY A 385 -0.79 7.63 11.06
N HIS A 386 -1.92 7.42 10.39
CA HIS A 386 -2.40 8.32 9.32
C HIS A 386 -2.71 9.73 9.83
N ARG A 387 -3.12 9.89 11.12
CA ARG A 387 -3.26 11.21 11.76
C ARG A 387 -1.93 11.92 11.79
N ILE A 388 -0.92 11.25 12.32
CA ILE A 388 0.42 11.81 12.48
C ILE A 388 0.99 12.21 11.11
N MET A 389 0.87 11.35 10.11
CA MET A 389 1.29 11.67 8.74
C MET A 389 0.60 12.94 8.20
N ALA A 390 -0.71 13.08 8.43
CA ALA A 390 -1.46 14.26 8.01
C ALA A 390 -1.05 15.52 8.78
N ASP A 391 -0.84 15.41 10.10
CA ASP A 391 -0.43 16.51 10.97
C ASP A 391 0.99 16.99 10.61
N CYS A 392 1.90 16.09 10.20
CA CYS A 392 3.22 16.45 9.65
C CYS A 392 3.10 17.33 8.39
N ILE A 393 2.20 16.97 7.47
CA ILE A 393 1.95 17.76 6.25
C ILE A 393 1.27 19.10 6.59
N ALA A 394 0.29 19.09 7.50
CA ALA A 394 -0.39 20.30 7.96
C ALA A 394 0.58 21.29 8.62
N ASN A 395 1.55 20.80 9.41
CA ASN A 395 2.61 21.63 9.98
C ASN A 395 3.40 22.37 8.88
N LEU A 396 3.80 21.68 7.81
CA LEU A 396 4.47 22.33 6.67
C LEU A 396 3.60 23.42 6.04
N PHE A 397 2.31 23.16 5.83
CA PHE A 397 1.38 24.16 5.30
C PHE A 397 1.31 25.41 6.18
N GLU A 398 1.19 25.26 7.49
CA GLU A 398 1.16 26.40 8.42
C GLU A 398 2.47 27.19 8.43
N LYS A 399 3.62 26.52 8.32
CA LYS A 399 4.94 27.18 8.30
C LYS A 399 5.08 28.03 7.04
N VAL A 400 4.79 27.44 5.88
CA VAL A 400 4.81 28.14 4.59
C VAL A 400 3.82 29.31 4.57
N ASP A 401 2.65 29.17 5.18
CA ASP A 401 1.69 30.27 5.26
C ASP A 401 2.24 31.48 6.05
N LYS A 402 3.02 31.24 7.10
CA LYS A 402 3.61 32.28 7.95
C LYS A 402 4.88 32.91 7.35
N GLU A 403 5.52 32.25 6.39
CA GLU A 403 6.71 32.77 5.70
C GLU A 403 6.38 33.88 4.70
N GLU A 404 7.37 34.72 4.39
CA GLU A 404 7.29 35.57 3.20
C GLU A 404 7.38 34.70 1.95
N MET A 405 6.61 35.07 0.92
CA MET A 405 6.65 34.38 -0.36
C MET A 405 8.00 34.64 -1.04
N ALA A 406 8.65 33.59 -1.56
CA ALA A 406 9.84 33.74 -2.38
C ALA A 406 9.59 34.70 -3.56
N GLU A 407 10.60 35.48 -3.94
CA GLU A 407 10.42 36.49 -5.00
C GLU A 407 10.22 35.88 -6.40
N GLN A 408 10.76 34.67 -6.62
CA GLN A 408 10.80 33.99 -7.91
C GLN A 408 10.47 32.51 -7.77
N ASP A 409 9.92 31.95 -8.85
CA ASP A 409 9.71 30.52 -8.99
C ASP A 409 11.04 29.76 -9.05
N ILE A 410 10.98 28.44 -8.84
CA ILE A 410 12.13 27.55 -9.01
C ILE A 410 12.62 27.54 -10.47
N SER A 411 13.94 27.36 -10.65
CA SER A 411 14.51 27.03 -11.96
C SER A 411 14.51 25.52 -12.17
N LEU A 412 13.97 25.10 -13.31
CA LEU A 412 14.00 23.71 -13.78
C LEU A 412 15.20 23.43 -14.70
N ASP A 413 15.95 24.47 -15.10
CA ASP A 413 17.20 24.36 -15.86
C ASP A 413 18.35 23.99 -14.90
N LYS A 414 18.29 22.76 -14.41
CA LYS A 414 19.27 22.16 -13.50
C LYS A 414 19.60 20.78 -14.02
N GLU A 415 20.87 20.39 -13.94
CA GLU A 415 21.24 18.99 -14.12
C GLU A 415 20.41 18.12 -13.16
N PRO A 416 19.97 16.92 -13.57
CA PRO A 416 19.28 15.99 -12.68
C PRO A 416 20.23 15.39 -11.63
N VAL A 417 19.69 14.86 -10.54
CA VAL A 417 20.43 14.12 -9.51
C VAL A 417 20.82 12.75 -10.05
N TYR A 418 19.87 12.05 -10.63
CA TYR A 418 19.99 10.70 -11.18
C TYR A 418 19.73 10.69 -12.69
N GLY A 419 18.62 11.27 -13.13
CA GLY A 419 18.20 11.30 -14.53
C GLY A 419 16.73 11.67 -14.68
N THR A 420 16.35 12.21 -15.85
CA THR A 420 14.96 12.60 -16.16
C THR A 420 14.49 12.07 -17.51
N GLN A 421 15.09 11.00 -18.03
CA GLN A 421 14.81 10.51 -19.38
C GLN A 421 13.34 10.09 -19.58
N PHE A 422 12.61 9.76 -18.50
CA PHE A 422 11.21 9.35 -18.57
C PHE A 422 10.21 10.49 -18.27
N LYS A 423 10.66 11.74 -18.08
CA LYS A 423 9.76 12.84 -17.69
C LYS A 423 8.64 13.13 -18.69
N ASP A 424 8.86 12.81 -19.97
CA ASP A 424 7.89 13.00 -21.07
C ASP A 424 7.21 11.67 -21.46
N LEU A 425 7.26 10.65 -20.59
CA LEU A 425 6.68 9.34 -20.84
C LEU A 425 5.16 9.44 -21.02
N LEU A 426 4.66 8.83 -22.09
CA LEU A 426 3.24 8.72 -22.41
C LEU A 426 2.80 7.27 -22.24
N ARG A 427 1.65 7.07 -21.60
CA ARG A 427 1.04 5.76 -21.43
C ARG A 427 0.26 5.35 -22.67
N PHE A 428 0.32 4.09 -23.04
CA PHE A 428 -0.64 3.48 -23.96
C PHE A 428 -0.99 2.05 -23.56
N ASP A 429 -2.18 1.62 -23.96
CA ASP A 429 -2.72 0.29 -23.74
C ASP A 429 -3.49 -0.17 -24.99
N ARG A 430 -4.32 -1.21 -24.89
CA ARG A 430 -5.02 -1.75 -26.06
C ARG A 430 -5.93 -0.75 -26.76
N THR A 431 -6.42 0.27 -26.06
CA THR A 431 -7.38 1.24 -26.61
C THR A 431 -6.76 2.27 -27.56
N ASN A 432 -5.48 2.60 -27.37
CA ASN A 432 -4.80 3.66 -28.11
C ASN A 432 -3.44 3.23 -28.68
N ALA A 433 -3.13 1.93 -28.67
CA ALA A 433 -1.84 1.42 -29.13
C ALA A 433 -1.48 1.82 -30.57
N GLU A 434 -2.48 1.99 -31.45
CA GLU A 434 -2.26 2.34 -32.85
C GLU A 434 -1.65 3.74 -33.05
N ASP A 435 -1.79 4.64 -32.06
CA ASP A 435 -1.12 5.94 -32.07
C ASP A 435 0.39 5.82 -31.83
N PHE A 436 0.83 4.68 -31.28
CA PHE A 436 2.20 4.46 -30.81
C PHE A 436 2.97 3.39 -31.56
N ALA A 437 2.32 2.29 -31.94
CA ALA A 437 3.00 1.14 -32.46
C ALA A 437 2.15 0.35 -33.47
N VAL A 438 2.85 -0.46 -34.27
CA VAL A 438 2.21 -1.50 -35.08
C VAL A 438 2.31 -2.81 -34.31
N ILE A 439 1.17 -3.37 -33.92
CA ILE A 439 1.08 -4.62 -33.16
C ILE A 439 0.60 -5.76 -34.06
N VAL A 440 1.30 -6.88 -33.99
CA VAL A 440 0.88 -8.17 -34.55
C VAL A 440 0.86 -9.17 -33.41
N GLN A 441 -0.30 -9.75 -33.15
CA GLN A 441 -0.51 -10.66 -32.03
C GLN A 441 -1.10 -11.99 -32.50
N ASN A 442 -0.68 -13.07 -31.84
CA ASN A 442 -1.24 -14.40 -31.97
C ASN A 442 -1.45 -14.95 -30.54
N GLY A 443 -2.68 -15.23 -30.15
CA GLY A 443 -3.00 -15.77 -28.83
C GLY A 443 -3.04 -14.76 -27.68
N TYR A 444 -2.86 -13.46 -27.96
CA TYR A 444 -2.97 -12.36 -26.98
C TYR A 444 -4.28 -11.57 -27.13
N ASP A 445 -5.36 -12.24 -27.55
CA ASP A 445 -6.65 -11.63 -27.89
C ASP A 445 -7.58 -11.48 -26.67
N ALA A 446 -7.34 -12.26 -25.60
CA ALA A 446 -8.14 -12.22 -24.39
C ALA A 446 -7.93 -10.91 -23.60
N LYS A 447 -8.83 -10.64 -22.66
CA LYS A 447 -8.76 -9.52 -21.71
C LYS A 447 -8.76 -10.11 -20.31
N ASP A 448 -7.72 -9.81 -19.53
CA ASP A 448 -7.64 -10.21 -18.13
C ASP A 448 -8.50 -9.28 -17.29
N THR A 449 -9.34 -9.86 -16.43
CA THR A 449 -10.19 -9.12 -15.48
C THR A 449 -9.78 -9.36 -14.03
N ASP A 450 -8.91 -10.32 -13.79
CA ASP A 450 -8.27 -10.59 -12.49
C ASP A 450 -7.02 -9.69 -12.39
N ILE A 451 -7.23 -8.40 -12.20
CA ILE A 451 -6.16 -7.40 -12.20
C ILE A 451 -6.17 -6.65 -10.88
N GLN A 452 -5.19 -5.79 -10.65
CA GLN A 452 -5.13 -5.02 -9.42
C GLN A 452 -6.30 -4.02 -9.38
N TYR A 453 -7.09 -4.01 -8.30
CA TYR A 453 -8.16 -3.03 -8.07
C TYR A 453 -7.76 -2.06 -6.96
N VAL A 454 -8.19 -0.80 -7.09
CA VAL A 454 -7.75 0.30 -6.24
C VAL A 454 -8.90 1.26 -5.93
N GLU A 455 -9.09 1.57 -4.64
CA GLU A 455 -10.00 2.61 -4.15
C GLU A 455 -9.43 4.00 -4.46
N ARG A 456 -10.14 4.77 -5.28
CA ARG A 456 -9.71 6.09 -5.75
C ARG A 456 -10.56 7.19 -5.17
N ASP A 457 -9.93 8.33 -4.94
CA ASP A 457 -10.59 9.53 -4.42
C ASP A 457 -11.42 9.20 -3.15
N MET A 458 -12.74 9.36 -3.23
CA MET A 458 -13.68 9.02 -2.14
C MET A 458 -14.41 7.68 -2.37
N ASP A 459 -14.23 7.04 -3.53
CA ASP A 459 -14.91 5.79 -3.88
C ASP A 459 -14.31 4.62 -3.10
N LEU A 460 -15.18 3.90 -2.39
CA LEU A 460 -14.82 2.71 -1.65
C LEU A 460 -14.82 1.46 -2.54
N ASN A 461 -15.41 1.54 -3.73
CA ASN A 461 -15.31 0.46 -4.69
C ASN A 461 -13.98 0.55 -5.42
N GLY A 462 -13.24 -0.55 -5.43
CA GLY A 462 -12.02 -0.65 -6.22
C GLY A 462 -12.32 -0.44 -7.71
N SER A 463 -11.42 0.25 -8.38
CA SER A 463 -11.38 0.38 -9.85
C SER A 463 -10.17 -0.36 -10.42
N PRO A 464 -10.29 -1.01 -11.58
CA PRO A 464 -9.21 -1.81 -12.14
C PRO A 464 -8.06 -0.96 -12.69
N GLU A 465 -6.84 -1.33 -12.35
CA GLU A 465 -5.63 -0.83 -12.97
C GLU A 465 -5.37 -1.50 -14.31
N PHE A 466 -5.22 -0.69 -15.36
CA PHE A 466 -4.98 -1.17 -16.73
C PHE A 466 -6.04 -2.17 -17.20
N ALA A 467 -7.31 -1.75 -17.13
CA ALA A 467 -8.43 -2.56 -17.56
C ALA A 467 -8.25 -3.08 -19.00
N ASP A 468 -7.75 -2.26 -19.92
CA ASP A 468 -7.63 -2.60 -21.35
C ASP A 468 -6.26 -3.18 -21.71
N ASN A 469 -6.04 -4.43 -21.28
CA ASN A 469 -4.80 -5.18 -21.42
C ASN A 469 -4.81 -6.21 -22.55
N TRP A 470 -3.65 -6.86 -22.78
CA TRP A 470 -3.50 -8.03 -23.64
C TRP A 470 -3.18 -9.27 -22.83
N MET A 471 -4.04 -10.29 -22.93
CA MET A 471 -3.87 -11.56 -22.22
C MET A 471 -3.67 -12.71 -23.20
N ASN A 472 -2.62 -13.48 -22.98
CA ASN A 472 -2.54 -14.88 -23.38
C ASN A 472 -3.23 -15.73 -22.31
N ASP A 473 -4.32 -16.40 -22.68
CA ASP A 473 -5.10 -17.25 -21.77
C ASP A 473 -4.62 -18.71 -21.73
N GLY A 474 -3.54 -19.03 -22.45
CA GLY A 474 -2.95 -20.37 -22.55
C GLY A 474 -3.62 -21.27 -23.60
N SER A 475 -4.62 -20.78 -24.34
CA SER A 475 -5.36 -21.58 -25.33
C SER A 475 -4.61 -21.75 -26.66
N VAL A 476 -3.63 -20.89 -26.96
CA VAL A 476 -2.88 -20.88 -28.23
C VAL A 476 -1.43 -21.28 -28.00
N THR A 477 -1.04 -22.46 -28.51
CA THR A 477 0.37 -22.87 -28.52
C THR A 477 1.18 -21.97 -29.46
N GLY A 478 2.31 -21.46 -28.99
CA GLY A 478 3.11 -20.49 -29.74
C GLY A 478 2.51 -19.08 -29.74
N ALA A 479 1.80 -18.72 -28.66
CA ALA A 479 1.35 -17.35 -28.45
C ALA A 479 2.54 -16.37 -28.49
N GLU A 480 2.36 -15.28 -29.25
CA GLU A 480 3.38 -14.27 -29.44
C GLU A 480 2.71 -12.90 -29.58
N PHE A 481 3.22 -11.92 -28.85
CA PHE A 481 2.87 -10.51 -29.03
C PHE A 481 4.08 -9.79 -29.61
N ARG A 482 3.92 -9.17 -30.77
CA ARG A 482 4.98 -8.44 -31.48
C ARG A 482 4.57 -6.99 -31.67
N MET A 483 5.44 -6.08 -31.25
CA MET A 483 5.24 -4.65 -31.35
C MET A 483 6.41 -4.00 -32.10
N THR A 484 6.11 -3.22 -33.12
CA THR A 484 7.09 -2.35 -33.78
C THR A 484 6.82 -0.90 -33.37
N ILE A 485 7.79 -0.25 -32.74
CA ILE A 485 7.65 1.10 -32.17
C ILE A 485 8.89 1.95 -32.48
N THR A 486 8.74 3.27 -32.57
CA THR A 486 9.88 4.21 -32.62
C THR A 486 9.93 4.99 -31.32
N CYS A 487 10.96 4.77 -30.52
CA CYS A 487 11.12 5.35 -29.20
C CYS A 487 12.59 5.39 -28.81
N LYS A 488 12.88 6.14 -27.74
CA LYS A 488 14.16 6.06 -27.02
C LYS A 488 14.02 5.36 -25.67
N ASN A 489 12.82 5.40 -25.07
CA ASN A 489 12.52 4.75 -23.80
C ASN A 489 11.22 3.95 -23.92
N LEU A 490 11.20 2.75 -23.33
CA LEU A 490 10.02 1.89 -23.28
C LEU A 490 9.96 1.14 -21.95
N VAL A 491 8.83 1.29 -21.25
CA VAL A 491 8.46 0.56 -20.05
C VAL A 491 7.26 -0.31 -20.38
N ALA A 492 7.32 -1.60 -20.09
CA ALA A 492 6.15 -2.48 -20.14
C ALA A 492 5.56 -2.62 -18.74
N VAL A 493 4.24 -2.64 -18.62
CA VAL A 493 3.56 -2.97 -17.36
C VAL A 493 3.01 -4.38 -17.50
N ILE A 494 3.47 -5.28 -16.66
CA ILE A 494 3.11 -6.71 -16.65
C ILE A 494 2.27 -7.01 -15.42
N LYS A 495 1.35 -7.97 -15.53
CA LYS A 495 0.63 -8.48 -14.37
C LYS A 495 1.49 -9.52 -13.65
N ASP A 496 1.72 -9.33 -12.36
CA ASP A 496 2.06 -10.43 -11.45
C ASP A 496 0.77 -11.19 -11.06
N SER A 497 0.89 -12.46 -10.68
CA SER A 497 -0.25 -13.29 -10.25
C SER A 497 0.14 -14.27 -9.14
N GLY A 498 -0.81 -14.60 -8.27
CA GLY A 498 -0.69 -15.73 -7.35
C GLY A 498 -1.16 -17.07 -7.94
N SER A 499 -1.75 -17.07 -9.14
CA SER A 499 -2.32 -18.27 -9.77
C SER A 499 -1.25 -19.07 -10.52
N SER A 500 -1.10 -20.35 -10.17
CA SER A 500 -0.19 -21.29 -10.83
C SER A 500 -0.49 -21.55 -12.31
N GLU A 501 -1.59 -21.00 -12.84
CA GLU A 501 -1.90 -20.99 -14.28
C GLU A 501 -1.01 -20.01 -15.07
N PHE A 502 -0.38 -19.04 -14.41
CA PHE A 502 0.58 -18.13 -15.04
C PHE A 502 1.96 -18.78 -15.21
N GLY A 503 2.71 -18.30 -16.20
CA GLY A 503 4.03 -18.84 -16.54
C GLY A 503 4.99 -17.76 -17.01
N THR A 504 6.24 -18.16 -17.21
CA THR A 504 7.34 -17.26 -17.52
C THR A 504 7.32 -16.85 -19.00
N ALA A 505 7.58 -15.58 -19.29
CA ALA A 505 7.77 -15.09 -20.65
C ALA A 505 9.17 -14.49 -20.86
N ASP A 506 9.75 -14.78 -22.02
CA ASP A 506 10.92 -14.08 -22.55
C ASP A 506 10.46 -12.82 -23.29
N ILE A 507 11.05 -11.69 -22.94
CA ILE A 507 10.81 -10.39 -23.59
C ILE A 507 12.05 -10.02 -24.38
N LEU A 508 11.89 -9.88 -25.69
CA LEU A 508 12.96 -9.60 -26.63
C LEU A 508 12.87 -8.17 -27.15
N VAL A 509 14.03 -7.52 -27.29
CA VAL A 509 14.21 -6.24 -27.99
C VAL A 509 15.21 -6.47 -29.12
N ASP A 510 14.79 -6.18 -30.36
CA ASP A 510 15.60 -6.33 -31.57
C ASP A 510 16.24 -7.73 -31.70
N GLY A 511 15.48 -8.76 -31.31
CA GLY A 511 15.87 -10.16 -31.37
C GLY A 511 16.69 -10.68 -30.18
N ASN A 512 17.01 -9.84 -29.19
CA ASN A 512 17.75 -10.25 -27.99
C ASN A 512 16.83 -10.32 -26.78
N VAL A 513 16.88 -11.39 -25.99
CA VAL A 513 16.16 -11.48 -24.71
C VAL A 513 16.76 -10.47 -23.74
N VAL A 514 15.96 -9.49 -23.31
CA VAL A 514 16.37 -8.45 -22.34
C VAL A 514 15.81 -8.71 -20.94
N LYS A 515 14.67 -9.39 -20.86
CA LYS A 515 13.99 -9.74 -19.61
C LYS A 515 13.38 -11.12 -19.72
N GLN A 516 13.34 -11.83 -18.59
CA GLN A 516 12.56 -13.05 -18.42
C GLN A 516 11.71 -12.85 -17.17
N ILE A 517 10.39 -12.75 -17.34
CA ILE A 517 9.47 -12.36 -16.28
C ILE A 517 8.60 -13.54 -15.87
N ASN A 518 8.63 -13.88 -14.59
CA ASN A 518 7.74 -14.85 -13.97
C ASN A 518 6.69 -14.11 -13.13
N PRO A 519 5.42 -14.07 -13.56
CA PRO A 519 4.35 -13.41 -12.80
C PRO A 519 4.17 -13.94 -11.36
N LEU A 520 4.67 -15.13 -11.05
CA LEU A 520 4.55 -15.74 -9.73
C LEU A 520 5.54 -15.21 -8.69
N ASP A 521 6.55 -14.43 -9.10
CA ASP A 521 7.63 -13.99 -8.20
C ASP A 521 7.10 -13.10 -7.05
N ASN A 522 6.11 -12.25 -7.33
CA ASN A 522 5.45 -11.42 -6.31
C ASN A 522 4.25 -12.13 -5.66
N GLY A 523 3.56 -13.02 -6.39
CA GLY A 523 2.59 -13.97 -5.83
C GLY A 523 1.18 -13.41 -5.54
N TRP A 524 0.80 -12.27 -6.13
CA TRP A 524 -0.56 -11.72 -6.09
C TRP A 524 -0.81 -10.80 -7.31
N ALA A 525 -2.06 -10.40 -7.55
CA ALA A 525 -2.45 -9.55 -8.69
C ALA A 525 -1.89 -8.12 -8.54
N HIS A 526 -0.77 -7.84 -9.20
CA HIS A 526 -0.01 -6.60 -9.03
C HIS A 526 0.49 -6.05 -10.37
N CYS A 527 0.52 -4.72 -10.51
CA CYS A 527 1.08 -4.03 -11.67
C CYS A 527 2.61 -3.89 -11.56
N ASN A 528 3.34 -4.65 -12.37
CA ASN A 528 4.79 -4.71 -12.36
C ASN A 528 5.40 -3.95 -13.57
N PRO A 529 5.92 -2.72 -13.38
CA PRO A 529 6.61 -2.01 -14.44
C PRO A 529 7.98 -2.65 -14.72
N GLN A 530 8.39 -2.68 -15.99
CA GLN A 530 9.62 -3.29 -16.47
C GLN A 530 10.24 -2.42 -17.57
N ILE A 531 11.43 -1.87 -17.32
CA ILE A 531 12.17 -1.09 -18.31
C ILE A 531 12.75 -2.03 -19.36
N LEU A 532 12.30 -1.88 -20.61
CA LEU A 532 12.77 -2.66 -21.75
C LEU A 532 13.81 -1.90 -22.58
N ILE A 533 13.67 -0.58 -22.66
CA ILE A 533 14.56 0.31 -23.43
C ILE A 533 14.79 1.58 -22.61
N ASP A 534 16.06 1.96 -22.45
CA ASP A 534 16.52 3.24 -21.91
C ASP A 534 17.72 3.71 -22.74
N GLU A 535 17.44 4.57 -23.72
CA GLU A 535 18.43 5.02 -24.69
C GLU A 535 18.35 6.53 -24.92
N LYS A 536 19.42 7.09 -25.47
CA LYS A 536 19.54 8.55 -25.67
C LYS A 536 18.81 9.04 -26.92
N GLU A 537 18.72 8.20 -27.94
CA GLU A 537 18.21 8.57 -29.26
C GLU A 537 17.04 7.69 -29.65
N SER A 538 16.05 8.30 -30.28
CA SER A 538 14.88 7.60 -30.78
C SER A 538 15.23 6.75 -32.00
N LYS A 539 14.87 5.48 -31.97
CA LYS A 539 14.98 4.60 -33.13
C LYS A 539 13.87 3.57 -33.14
N LYS A 540 13.76 2.89 -34.29
CA LYS A 540 12.77 1.86 -34.52
C LYS A 540 13.23 0.56 -33.85
N HIS A 541 12.38 0.01 -33.00
CA HIS A 541 12.60 -1.25 -32.30
C HIS A 541 11.51 -2.26 -32.63
N GLU A 542 11.87 -3.53 -32.51
CA GLU A 542 10.94 -4.65 -32.46
C GLU A 542 10.94 -5.28 -31.07
N ILE A 543 9.78 -5.33 -30.43
CA ILE A 543 9.55 -5.94 -29.12
C ILE A 543 8.74 -7.21 -29.30
N VAL A 544 9.18 -8.31 -28.69
CA VAL A 544 8.47 -9.60 -28.77
C VAL A 544 8.31 -10.19 -27.38
N PHE A 545 7.08 -10.56 -27.02
CA PHE A 545 6.78 -11.35 -25.83
C PHE A 545 6.46 -12.77 -26.26
N ARG A 546 7.18 -13.74 -25.70
CA ARG A 546 7.02 -15.16 -26.00
C ARG A 546 7.05 -15.97 -24.72
N MET A 547 6.14 -16.93 -24.59
CA MET A 547 6.19 -17.88 -23.48
C MET A 547 7.50 -18.70 -23.51
N LYS A 548 8.12 -18.86 -22.36
CA LYS A 548 9.35 -19.65 -22.20
C LYS A 548 9.07 -21.13 -22.49
N GLU A 549 10.09 -21.85 -22.95
CA GLU A 549 10.02 -23.30 -23.14
C GLU A 549 9.56 -24.00 -21.85
N GLY A 550 8.50 -24.79 -21.93
CA GLY A 550 7.84 -25.46 -20.81
C GLY A 550 6.60 -24.74 -20.26
N ASP A 551 6.43 -23.45 -20.57
CA ASP A 551 5.30 -22.60 -20.11
C ASP A 551 4.34 -22.24 -21.26
N GLU A 552 4.40 -22.92 -22.41
CA GLU A 552 3.65 -22.55 -23.62
C GLU A 552 2.12 -22.61 -23.46
N ALA A 553 1.62 -23.38 -22.50
CA ALA A 553 0.21 -23.51 -22.17
C ALA A 553 -0.23 -22.64 -20.97
N LYS A 554 0.67 -21.79 -20.45
CA LYS A 554 0.42 -20.91 -19.31
C LYS A 554 -0.12 -19.54 -19.74
N LYS A 555 -0.74 -18.86 -18.78
CA LYS A 555 -1.26 -17.50 -18.93
C LYS A 555 -0.14 -16.46 -18.79
N PHE A 556 -0.30 -15.33 -19.48
CA PHE A 556 0.56 -14.15 -19.33
C PHE A 556 -0.19 -12.90 -19.78
N THR A 557 -0.07 -11.80 -19.02
CA THR A 557 -0.82 -10.57 -19.28
C THR A 557 0.10 -9.36 -19.36
N ILE A 558 0.02 -8.65 -20.48
CA ILE A 558 0.65 -7.34 -20.71
C ILE A 558 -0.42 -6.29 -20.43
N LEU A 559 -0.25 -5.52 -19.36
CA LEU A 559 -1.22 -4.53 -18.91
C LEU A 559 -1.20 -3.25 -19.74
N GLY A 560 -0.01 -2.79 -20.13
CA GLY A 560 0.16 -1.57 -20.90
C GLY A 560 1.63 -1.20 -21.06
N PHE A 561 1.88 -0.01 -21.57
CA PHE A 561 3.22 0.49 -21.82
C PHE A 561 3.34 1.98 -21.48
N GLY A 562 4.56 2.39 -21.17
CA GLY A 562 5.01 3.78 -21.12
C GLY A 562 6.10 4.03 -22.16
N VAL A 563 6.00 5.09 -22.95
CA VAL A 563 6.97 5.39 -24.01
C VAL A 563 7.40 6.85 -24.01
N THR A 564 8.69 7.08 -24.26
CA THR A 564 9.21 8.39 -24.65
C THR A 564 9.81 8.31 -26.05
N ARG A 565 9.47 9.29 -26.90
CA ARG A 565 9.94 9.36 -28.28
C ARG A 565 11.19 10.20 -28.45
#